data_AF-A0A3N5H126-F1
#
_entry.id   AF-A0A3N5H126-F1
#
_cell.length_a   1.000
_cell.length_b   1.000
_cell.length_c   1.000
_cell.angle_alpha   90.00
_cell.angle_beta   90.00
_cell.angle_gamma   90.00
#
_symmetry.space_group_name_H-M   'P 1'
#
loop_
_entity.id
_entity.type
_entity.pdbx_description
1 polymer ?
#
loop_
_entity_poly.entity_id
_entity_poly.type
_entity_poly.pdbx_seq_one_letter_code
_entity_poly.pdbx_strand_id
1 'polypeptide(L)' 'MIKGKLALVTGSTSGIGLGIAHALARQGANLLLNGFGEA' A
#
# COMPACT_ATOMS: atom_id res chain seq x y z
N MET A 1 -7.52 10.67 9.63
CA MET A 1 -6.27 11.46 9.64
C MET A 1 -5.35 11.19 8.43
N ILE A 2 -5.46 10.05 7.74
CA ILE A 2 -4.52 9.67 6.67
C ILE A 2 -4.95 10.00 5.23
N LYS A 3 -6.15 10.56 5.02
CA LYS A 3 -6.63 10.97 3.71
C LYS A 3 -5.66 11.98 3.06
N GLY A 4 -5.26 11.72 1.82
CA GLY A 4 -4.33 12.54 1.05
C GLY A 4 -2.85 12.45 1.49
N LYS A 5 -2.52 11.68 2.54
CA LYS A 5 -1.13 11.40 2.93
C LYS A 5 -0.54 10.35 2.00
N LEU A 6 0.75 10.46 1.70
CA LEU A 6 1.49 9.46 0.95
C LEU A 6 1.95 8.33 1.88
N ALA A 7 1.69 7.08 1.52
CA ALA A 7 2.20 5.91 2.22
C ALA A 7 2.98 5.01 1.24
N LEU A 8 4.22 4.67 1.60
CA LEU A 8 5.04 3.68 0.93
C LEU A 8 4.76 2.30 1.53
N VAL A 9 4.34 1.34 0.70
CA VAL A 9 4.10 -0.04 1.11
C VAL A 9 5.04 -0.97 0.34
N THR A 10 5.91 -1.68 1.08
CA THR A 10 6.77 -2.73 0.54
C THR A 10 6.15 -4.11 0.75
N GLY A 11 6.52 -5.10 -0.06
CA GLY A 11 5.89 -6.43 0.01
C GLY A 11 4.39 -6.40 -0.29
N SER A 12 3.96 -5.47 -1.14
CA SER A 12 2.55 -5.15 -1.42
C SER A 12 1.84 -6.14 -2.35
N THR A 13 2.54 -7.18 -2.83
CA THR A 13 2.03 -8.09 -3.87
C THR A 13 1.13 -9.20 -3.28
N SER A 14 1.33 -9.58 -2.01
CA SER A 14 0.55 -10.63 -1.36
C SER A 14 0.54 -10.48 0.17
N GLY A 15 -0.24 -11.33 0.84
CA GLY A 15 -0.26 -11.45 2.29
C GLY A 15 -0.58 -10.14 3.02
N ILE A 16 0.18 -9.89 4.09
CA ILE A 16 -0.05 -8.76 5.01
C ILE A 16 0.15 -7.42 4.30
N GLY A 17 1.17 -7.28 3.46
CA GLY A 17 1.45 -6.03 2.75
C GLY A 17 0.32 -5.61 1.81
N LEU A 18 -0.27 -6.58 1.09
CA LEU A 18 -1.45 -6.34 0.26
C LEU A 18 -2.68 -5.92 1.09
N GLY A 19 -2.91 -6.59 2.23
CA GLY A 19 -3.99 -6.23 3.15
C GLY A 19 -3.85 -4.81 3.70
N ILE A 20 -2.63 -4.41 4.09
CA ILE A 20 -2.32 -3.07 4.56
C ILE A 20 -2.52 -2.04 3.44
N ALA A 21 -2.03 -2.30 2.23
CA ALA A 21 -2.24 -1.41 1.08
C ALA A 21 -3.72 -1.14 0.84
N HIS A 22 -4.56 -2.18 0.87
CA HIS A 22 -6.01 -2.02 0.74
C HIS A 22 -6.64 -1.21 1.88
N ALA A 23 -6.24 -1.46 3.14
CA ALA A 23 -6.76 -0.72 4.27
C ALA A 23 -6.41 0.78 4.22
N LEU A 24 -5.18 1.11 3.80
CA LEU A 24 -4.72 2.48 3.62
C LEU A 24 -5.44 3.18 2.45
N ALA A 25 -5.62 2.47 1.33
CA ALA A 25 -6.38 2.99 0.19
C ALA A 25 -7.82 3.35 0.58
N ARG A 26 -8.50 2.46 1.32
CA ARG A 26 -9.89 2.69 1.79
C ARG A 26 -10.02 3.91 2.69
N GLN A 27 -8.96 4.28 3.41
CA GLN A 27 -8.94 5.49 4.23
C GLN A 27 -8.50 6.75 3.45
N GLY A 28 -8.25 6.62 2.14
CA GLY A 28 -7.97 7.71 1.22
C GLY A 28 -6.51 8.14 1.18
N ALA A 29 -5.57 7.29 1.58
CA ALA A 29 -4.15 7.57 1.40
C ALA A 29 -3.75 7.45 -0.08
N ASN A 30 -2.78 8.27 -0.50
CA ASN A 30 -2.07 8.08 -1.77
C ASN A 30 -1.00 7.01 -1.54
N LEU A 31 -0.85 6.06 -2.45
CA LEU A 31 0.02 4.89 -2.24
C LEU A 31 1.17 4.87 -3.23
N LEU A 32 2.36 4.59 -2.72
CA LEU A 32 3.52 4.13 -3.50
C LEU A 32 3.75 2.66 -3.15
N LEU A 33 3.61 1.77 -4.13
CA LEU A 33 3.70 0.33 -3.94
C LEU A 33 5.02 -0.19 -4.49
N ASN A 34 5.79 -0.90 -3.66
CA ASN A 34 7.08 -1.47 -4.02
C ASN A 34 7.13 -2.96 -3.66
N GLY A 35 6.66 -3.80 -4.57
CA GLY A 35 6.69 -5.27 -4.44
C GLY A 35 6.75 -6.01 -5.77
N PHE A 36 6.77 -5.29 -6.89
CA PHE A 36 6.97 -5.83 -8.23
C PHE A 36 8.48 -6.00 -8.46
N GLY A 37 9.06 -7.04 -7.88
CA GLY A 37 10.34 -7.57 -8.38
C GLY A 37 10.09 -8.40 -9.64
N GLU A 38 11.13 -8.67 -10.43
CA GLU A 38 11.05 -9.61 -11.57
C GLU A 38 10.39 -10.92 -11.10
N ALA A 39 9.37 -11.36 -11.83
CA ALA A 39 8.63 -12.60 -11.57
C ALA A 39 9.45 -13.84 -11.92
#